data_AF-A0A336LQJ3-F1
#
_entry.id   AF-A0A336LQJ3-F1
#
_cell.length_a   1.000
_cell.length_b   1.000
_cell.length_c   1.000
_cell.angle_alpha   90.00
_cell.angle_beta   90.00
_cell.angle_gamma   90.00
#
_symmetry.space_group_name_H-M   'P 1'
#
loop_
_entity.id
_entity.type
_entity.pdbx_description
1 polymer ?
#
loop_
_entity_poly.entity_id
_entity_poly.type
_entity_poly.pdbx_seq_one_letter_code
_entity_poly.pdbx_strand_id
1 'polypeptide(L)' 'MKRFLLCLTIFFLLEFCPRIQCIGRDDDSSESNEAEPQQCQPGSVRENDCNTCTCGMDGIEYCTLALCYDKKNADQKFE' A
#
# COMPACT_ATOMS: atom_id res chain seq x y z
N MET A 1 34.08 32.47 27.11
CA MET A 1 33.22 32.04 28.25
C MET A 1 31.86 32.75 28.34
N LYS A 2 31.52 33.74 27.48
CA LYS A 2 30.16 34.34 27.43
C LYS A 2 29.17 33.60 26.51
N ARG A 3 29.67 32.77 25.58
CA ARG A 3 28.83 31.97 24.66
C ARG A 3 28.25 30.71 25.31
N PHE A 4 28.92 30.16 26.33
CA PHE A 4 28.44 28.97 27.06
C PHE A 4 27.27 29.32 28.00
N LEU A 5 27.27 30.50 28.62
CA LEU A 5 26.19 30.95 29.50
C LEU A 5 24.88 31.23 28.75
N LEU A 6 24.97 31.67 27.48
CA LEU A 6 23.82 31.92 26.62
C LEU A 6 23.03 30.64 26.30
N CYS A 7 23.70 29.48 26.27
CA CYS A 7 23.08 28.20 25.95
C CYS A 7 22.27 27.63 27.15
N LEU A 8 22.75 27.83 28.38
CA LEU A 8 22.08 27.35 29.60
C LEU A 8 20.81 28.14 29.93
N THR A 9 20.76 29.44 29.57
CA THR A 9 19.57 30.27 29.77
C THR A 9 18.47 30.00 28.73
N ILE A 10 18.85 29.52 27.54
CA ILE A 10 17.89 29.15 26.48
C ILE A 10 17.21 27.81 26.80
N PHE A 11 17.88 26.93 27.57
CA PHE A 11 17.35 25.61 27.99
C PHE A 11 16.16 25.68 28.95
N PHE A 12 16.00 26.76 29.72
CA PHE A 12 14.95 26.87 30.75
C PHE A 12 13.72 27.69 30.30
N LEU A 13 13.82 28.47 29.23
CA LEU A 13 12.75 29.41 28.81
C LEU A 13 12.00 28.99 27.56
N LEU A 14 12.44 27.92 26.91
CA LEU A 14 11.75 27.40 25.75
C LEU A 14 11.36 25.97 26.10
N GLU A 15 10.07 25.83 26.40
CA GLU A 15 9.18 24.75 25.98
C GLU A 15 9.43 24.36 24.51
N PHE A 16 10.67 23.97 24.20
CA PHE A 16 11.02 23.28 22.98
C PHE A 16 10.60 21.85 23.25
N CYS A 17 9.37 21.53 22.86
CA CYS A 17 8.96 20.19 22.49
C CYS A 17 10.16 19.54 21.77
N PRO A 18 10.88 18.59 22.40
CA PRO A 18 12.07 17.99 21.81
C PRO A 18 11.57 17.14 20.65
N ARG A 19 11.44 17.77 19.48
CA ARG A 19 11.09 17.24 18.17
C ARG A 19 10.81 15.74 18.22
N ILE A 20 9.62 15.38 18.72
CA ILE A 20 9.11 14.02 18.64
C ILE A 20 9.09 13.73 17.15
N GLN A 21 10.05 12.92 16.72
CA GLN A 21 10.06 12.37 15.39
C GLN A 21 8.84 11.45 15.36
N CYS A 22 7.73 11.92 14.80
CA CYS A 22 6.66 11.02 14.38
C CYS A 22 7.26 10.15 13.28
N ILE A 23 7.81 9.00 13.65
CA ILE A 23 8.00 7.90 12.72
C ILE A 23 6.60 7.37 12.49
N GLY A 24 5.97 7.82 11.41
CA GLY A 24 4.87 7.08 10.82
C GLY A 24 5.45 5.73 10.41
N ARG A 25 4.96 4.65 11.01
CA ARG A 25 5.25 3.31 10.53
C ARG A 25 4.34 3.03 9.34
N ASP A 26 4.68 3.63 8.20
CA ASP A 26 4.23 3.12 6.93
C ASP A 26 5.25 2.05 6.50
N ASP A 27 5.34 0.97 7.29
CA ASP A 27 5.84 -0.32 6.81
C ASP A 27 4.73 -0.94 5.94
N ASP A 28 4.31 -0.24 4.89
CA ASP A 28 3.83 -0.95 3.72
C ASP A 28 5.02 -1.03 2.78
N SER A 29 5.85 -2.05 3.04
CA SER A 29 6.69 -2.63 2.01
C SER A 29 5.79 -3.34 1.00
N SER A 30 4.85 -2.61 0.39
CA SER A 30 4.55 -2.81 -1.00
C SER A 30 5.75 -2.25 -1.74
N GLU A 31 6.80 -3.06 -1.80
CA GLU A 31 7.68 -3.07 -2.96
C GLU A 31 6.74 -2.96 -4.15
N SER A 32 6.71 -1.77 -4.77
CA SER A 32 6.01 -1.59 -6.01
C SER A 32 6.74 -2.49 -6.97
N ASN A 33 6.29 -3.74 -7.01
CA ASN A 33 6.34 -4.50 -8.24
C ASN A 33 5.61 -3.55 -9.19
N GLU A 34 6.37 -2.73 -9.92
CA GLU A 34 5.96 -2.41 -11.27
C GLU A 34 5.49 -3.75 -11.80
N ALA A 35 4.18 -3.85 -12.02
CA ALA A 35 3.61 -5.04 -12.60
C ALA A 35 4.30 -5.15 -13.96
N GLU A 36 5.42 -5.87 -13.98
CA GLU A 36 5.99 -6.39 -15.20
C GLU A 36 4.78 -7.03 -15.87
N PRO A 37 4.45 -6.65 -17.10
CA PRO A 37 3.24 -7.13 -17.75
C PRO A 37 3.30 -8.65 -17.65
N GLN A 38 2.47 -9.24 -16.77
CA GLN A 38 2.51 -10.67 -16.54
C GLN A 38 2.13 -11.29 -17.89
N GLN A 39 3.14 -11.73 -18.64
CA GLN A 39 2.91 -12.37 -19.91
C GLN A 39 2.08 -13.61 -19.64
N CYS A 40 0.83 -13.57 -20.09
CA CYS A 40 -0.06 -14.70 -20.01
C CYS A 40 0.21 -15.65 -21.18
N GLN A 41 -0.20 -16.91 -21.05
CA GLN A 41 -0.06 -17.88 -22.14
C GLN A 41 -1.15 -17.60 -23.21
N PRO A 42 -0.80 -17.35 -24.49
CA PRO A 42 -1.78 -17.09 -25.54
C PRO A 42 -2.90 -18.14 -25.62
N GLY A 43 -4.14 -17.67 -25.65
CA GLY A 43 -5.33 -18.54 -25.69
C GLY A 43 -5.71 -19.16 -24.35
N SER A 44 -4.96 -18.90 -23.27
CA SER A 44 -5.38 -19.29 -21.92
C SER A 44 -6.58 -18.48 -21.47
N VAL A 45 -7.46 -19.12 -20.69
CA VAL A 45 -8.62 -18.50 -20.04
C VAL A 45 -8.50 -18.76 -18.55
N ARG A 46 -8.60 -17.70 -17.74
CA ARG A 46 -8.57 -17.78 -16.28
C ARG A 46 -9.67 -16.92 -15.68
N GLU A 47 -10.04 -17.22 -14.44
CA GLU A 47 -10.92 -16.36 -13.66
C GLU A 47 -10.07 -15.52 -12.68
N ASN A 48 -10.33 -14.22 -12.66
CA ASN A 48 -9.77 -13.28 -11.69
C ASN A 48 -10.95 -12.68 -10.91
N ASP A 49 -11.08 -13.09 -9.65
CA ASP A 49 -12.30 -12.92 -8.85
C ASP A 49 -13.54 -13.51 -9.55
N CYS A 50 -14.48 -12.65 -9.96
CA CYS A 50 -15.68 -13.03 -10.71
C CYS A 50 -15.56 -12.72 -12.21
N ASN A 51 -14.43 -12.15 -12.64
CA ASN A 51 -14.20 -11.78 -14.01
C ASN A 51 -13.50 -12.90 -14.77
N THR A 52 -13.99 -13.18 -15.98
CA THR A 52 -13.33 -14.10 -16.88
C THR A 52 -12.34 -13.32 -17.74
N CYS A 53 -11.09 -13.78 -17.74
CA CYS A 53 -10.00 -13.18 -18.46
C CYS A 53 -9.45 -14.14 -19.51
N THR A 54 -9.14 -13.62 -20.70
CA THR A 54 -8.55 -14.36 -21.82
C THR A 54 -7.24 -13.71 -22.24
N CYS A 55 -6.22 -14.52 -22.49
CA CYS A 55 -4.95 -14.06 -22.99
C CYS A 55 -4.94 -13.95 -24.51
N GLY A 56 -4.64 -12.76 -25.03
CA GLY A 56 -4.40 -12.51 -26.44
C GLY A 56 -3.11 -13.13 -26.96
N MET A 57 -2.95 -13.13 -28.28
CA MET A 57 -1.72 -13.61 -28.93
C MET A 57 -0.51 -12.69 -28.69
N ASP A 58 -0.78 -11.44 -28.34
CA ASP A 58 0.19 -10.43 -27.92
C ASP A 58 0.67 -10.61 -26.47
N GLY A 59 0.13 -11.60 -25.75
CA GLY A 59 0.42 -11.81 -24.34
C GLY A 59 -0.27 -10.79 -23.42
N ILE A 60 -1.27 -10.06 -23.94
CA ILE A 60 -2.09 -9.12 -23.18
C ILE A 60 -3.35 -9.82 -22.70
N GLU A 61 -3.70 -9.62 -21.44
CA GLU A 61 -4.92 -10.16 -20.86
C GLU A 61 -6.12 -9.22 -21.04
N TYR A 62 -7.27 -9.80 -21.40
CA TYR A 62 -8.54 -9.09 -21.55
C TYR A 62 -9.59 -9.72 -20.64
N CYS A 63 -10.11 -8.94 -19.69
CA CYS A 63 -11.09 -9.39 -18.69
C CYS A 63 -12.48 -8.78 -18.92
N THR A 64 -13.52 -9.50 -18.49
CA THR A 64 -14.84 -8.90 -18.27
C THR A 64 -14.78 -7.85 -17.16
N LEU A 65 -15.80 -6.98 -17.08
CA LEU A 65 -15.91 -5.92 -16.07
C LEU A 65 -17.18 -6.08 -15.22
N ALA A 66 -17.36 -7.27 -14.66
CA ALA A 66 -18.39 -7.53 -13.66
C ALA A 66 -17.98 -6.92 -12.32
N LEU A 67 -18.94 -6.32 -11.62
CA LEU A 67 -18.77 -5.89 -10.24
C LEU A 67 -18.76 -7.13 -9.34
N CYS A 68 -17.58 -7.47 -8.80
CA CYS A 68 -17.43 -8.60 -7.90
C CYS A 68 -17.83 -8.21 -6.48
N TYR A 69 -18.70 -9.01 -5.85
CA TYR A 69 -19.02 -8.85 -4.43
C TYR A 69 -18.01 -9.65 -3.59
N ASP A 70 -17.53 -9.05 -2.51
CA ASP A 70 -16.70 -9.74 -1.53
C ASP A 70 -17.49 -10.86 -0.84
N LYS A 71 -17.09 -12.11 -1.07
CA LYS A 71 -17.70 -13.27 -0.39
C LYS A 71 -17.38 -13.34 1.11
N LYS A 72 -16.57 -12.41 1.65
CA LYS A 72 -16.14 -12.40 3.06
C LYS A 72 -17.29 -12.21 4.07
N ASN A 73 -18.50 -11.86 3.61
CA ASN A 73 -19.65 -11.61 4.48
C ASN A 73 -20.84 -12.57 4.28
N ALA A 74 -20.70 -13.64 3.49
CA ALA A 74 -21.77 -14.65 3.36
C ALA A 74 -21.74 -15.72 4.45
N ASP A 75 -20.62 -15.84 5.18
CA ASP A 75 -20.42 -16.84 6.24
C ASP A 75 -20.41 -16.25 7.66
N GLN A 76 -20.54 -14.92 7.83
CA GLN A 76 -20.90 -14.35 9.13
C GLN A 76 -22.40 -14.52 9.36
N LYS A 77 -22.76 -15.75 9.70
CA LYS A 77 -24.05 -16.13 10.26
C LYS A 77 -24.32 -15.19 11.45
N PHE A 78 -25.31 -14.31 11.30
CA PHE A 78 -25.94 -13.62 12.42
C PHE A 78 -26.51 -14.70 13.34
N GLU A 79 -25.91 -14.86 14.52
CA GLU A 79 -26.45 -15.64 15.63
C GLU A 79 -26.77 -14.69 16.79
#